data_AF-A0A961RXS5-F1
#
_entry.id   AF-A0A961RXS5-F1
#
_cell.length_a   1.000
_cell.length_b   1.000
_cell.length_c   1.000
_cell.angle_alpha   90.00
_cell.angle_beta   90.00
_cell.angle_gamma   90.00
#
_symmetry.space_group_name_H-M   'P 1'
#
loop_
_entity.id
_entity.type
_entity.pdbx_description
1 polymer ?
#
loop_
_entity_poly.entity_id
_entity_poly.type
_entity_poly.pdbx_seq_one_letter_code
_entity_poly.pdbx_strand_id
1 'polypeptide(L)' 'MSEDSLTMNSAVLVLHAQNDITHPDGKFAYSGIHEQVAKRGTWQKLSAFLDACRAAGIPVFYVNVSLRPGHPELSL' A
#
# COMPACT_ATOMS: atom_id res chain seq x y z
N MET A 1 -27.48 19.87 8.89
CA MET A 1 -26.28 19.00 8.94
C MET A 1 -25.17 19.79 8.30
N SER A 2 -24.25 20.34 9.10
CA SER A 2 -23.12 21.15 8.63
C SER A 2 -21.98 20.27 8.11
N GLU A 3 -21.21 20.81 7.17
CA GLU A 3 -20.08 20.18 6.45
C GLU A 3 -18.90 19.70 7.35
N ASP A 4 -18.98 19.90 8.67
CA ASP A 4 -17.92 19.61 9.64
C ASP A 4 -17.78 18.13 10.08
N SER A 5 -18.63 17.22 9.60
CA SER A 5 -18.63 15.82 10.09
C SER A 5 -17.68 14.86 9.36
N LEU A 6 -16.87 15.32 8.40
CA LEU A 6 -15.98 14.47 7.61
C LEU A 6 -14.51 14.48 8.06
N THR A 7 -14.15 15.26 9.07
CA THR A 7 -12.76 15.39 9.53
C THR A 7 -12.50 14.52 10.78
N MET A 8 -11.61 13.53 10.60
CA MET A 8 -10.91 12.71 11.62
C MET A 8 -11.46 11.34 12.07
N ASN A 9 -12.25 10.60 11.27
CA ASN A 9 -12.53 9.17 11.53
C ASN A 9 -11.97 8.20 10.46
N SER A 10 -11.16 8.70 9.54
CA SER A 10 -10.65 7.92 8.41
C SER A 10 -9.13 7.87 8.42
N ALA A 11 -8.58 6.72 8.01
CA ALA A 11 -7.16 6.51 7.79
C ALA A 11 -6.96 5.70 6.50
N VAL A 12 -5.79 5.85 5.88
CA VAL A 12 -5.39 5.06 4.73
C VAL A 12 -4.39 3.99 5.16
N LEU A 13 -4.64 2.74 4.78
CA LEU A 13 -3.69 1.64 4.89
C LEU A 13 -3.17 1.29 3.50
N VAL A 14 -1.87 1.47 3.29
CA VAL A 14 -1.17 1.04 2.06
C VAL A 14 -0.62 -0.35 2.31
N LEU A 15 -1.30 -1.35 1.78
CA LEU A 15 -0.95 -2.76 1.95
C LEU A 15 -0.10 -3.22 0.77
N HIS A 16 1.00 -3.92 1.04
CA HIS A 16 1.70 -4.73 0.04
C HIS A 16 2.27 -3.97 -1.17
N ALA A 17 2.47 -2.65 -1.05
CA ALA A 17 3.20 -1.84 -2.02
C ALA A 17 4.72 -2.04 -1.89
N GLN A 18 5.17 -3.30 -1.91
CA GLN A 18 6.55 -3.71 -1.66
C GLN A 18 7.17 -4.28 -2.93
N ASN A 19 8.46 -4.03 -3.14
CA ASN A 19 9.19 -4.53 -4.31
C ASN A 19 9.10 -6.05 -4.47
N ASP A 20 9.13 -6.80 -3.37
CA ASP A 20 8.94 -8.26 -3.40
C ASP A 20 7.66 -8.67 -4.14
N ILE A 21 6.62 -7.83 -4.13
CA ILE A 21 5.30 -8.12 -4.72
C ILE A 21 5.13 -7.48 -6.10
N THR A 22 5.56 -6.23 -6.24
CA THR A 22 5.16 -5.38 -7.36
C THR A 22 6.29 -5.06 -8.35
N HIS A 23 7.54 -5.39 -8.02
CA HIS A 23 8.66 -5.21 -8.92
C HIS A 23 8.76 -6.39 -9.90
N PRO A 24 9.16 -6.19 -11.17
CA PRO A 24 9.38 -7.30 -12.11
C PRO A 24 10.43 -8.32 -11.64
N ASP A 25 11.38 -7.89 -10.79
CA ASP A 25 12.38 -8.78 -10.16
C ASP A 25 12.00 -9.18 -8.72
N GLY A 26 10.76 -8.95 -8.32
CA GLY A 26 10.25 -9.28 -7.00
C GLY A 26 10.08 -10.79 -6.78
N LYS A 27 10.00 -11.22 -5.52
CA LYS A 27 9.74 -12.62 -5.15
C LYS A 27 8.42 -13.17 -5.74
N PHE A 28 7.44 -12.30 -5.96
CA PHE A 28 6.15 -12.64 -6.56
C PHE A 28 6.05 -12.25 -8.04
N ALA A 29 7.18 -12.01 -8.74
CA ALA A 29 7.15 -11.68 -10.17
C ALA A 29 6.36 -12.69 -11.02
N TYR A 30 6.37 -13.96 -10.62
CA TYR A 30 5.64 -15.05 -11.25
C TYR A 30 4.10 -14.91 -11.19
N SER A 31 3.55 -14.05 -10.34
CA SER A 31 2.11 -13.98 -10.08
C SER A 31 1.35 -13.05 -11.03
N GLY A 32 2.03 -12.36 -11.94
CA GLY A 32 1.40 -11.42 -12.88
C GLY A 32 1.04 -10.05 -12.29
N ILE A 33 1.43 -9.78 -11.03
CA ILE A 33 1.03 -8.54 -10.32
C ILE A 33 1.74 -7.31 -10.92
N HIS A 34 3.02 -7.43 -11.24
CA HIS A 34 3.81 -6.29 -11.74
C HIS A 34 3.26 -5.78 -13.08
N GLU A 35 2.79 -6.67 -13.96
CA GLU A 35 2.15 -6.33 -15.23
C GLU A 35 0.81 -5.63 -14.99
N GLN A 36 0.02 -6.07 -14.01
CA GLN A 36 -1.23 -5.38 -13.65
C GLN A 36 -0.98 -3.98 -13.08
N VAL A 37 0.04 -3.84 -12.24
CA VAL A 37 0.48 -2.55 -11.68
C VAL A 37 0.86 -1.59 -12.80
N ALA A 38 1.66 -2.05 -13.76
CA ALA A 38 2.04 -1.26 -14.94
C ALA A 38 0.83 -0.92 -15.81
N LYS A 39 0.04 -1.93 -16.21
CA LYS A 39 -1.14 -1.79 -17.08
C LYS A 39 -2.17 -0.79 -16.53
N ARG A 40 -2.32 -0.72 -15.21
CA ARG A 40 -3.33 0.14 -14.56
C ARG A 40 -2.81 1.50 -14.14
N GLY A 41 -1.51 1.76 -14.29
CA GLY A 41 -0.86 2.97 -13.79
C GLY A 41 -1.04 3.11 -12.27
N THR A 42 -0.93 1.99 -11.55
CA THR A 42 -1.26 1.93 -10.11
C THR A 42 -0.37 2.87 -9.31
N TRP A 43 0.91 2.99 -9.64
CA TRP A 43 1.84 3.86 -8.91
C TRP A 43 1.52 5.34 -9.04
N GLN A 44 1.19 5.79 -10.23
CA GLN A 44 0.83 7.19 -10.48
C GLN A 44 -0.44 7.56 -9.71
N LYS A 45 -1.46 6.68 -9.75
CA LYS A 45 -2.73 6.88 -9.04
C LYS A 45 -2.54 6.83 -7.53
N LEU A 46 -1.77 5.86 -7.04
CA LEU A 46 -1.48 5.71 -5.62
C LEU A 46 -0.71 6.93 -5.11
N SER A 47 0.32 7.40 -5.82
CA SER A 47 1.06 8.61 -5.42
C SER A 47 0.13 9.82 -5.31
N ALA A 48 -0.65 10.10 -6.36
CA ALA A 48 -1.57 11.24 -6.36
C ALA A 48 -2.63 11.15 -5.25
N PHE A 49 -3.17 9.96 -4.99
CA PHE A 49 -4.10 9.73 -3.89
C PHE A 49 -3.47 9.98 -2.52
N LEU A 50 -2.26 9.47 -2.29
CA LEU A 50 -1.56 9.62 -1.01
C LEU A 50 -1.17 11.07 -0.75
N ASP A 51 -0.78 11.82 -1.79
CA ASP A 51 -0.48 13.25 -1.68
C ASP A 51 -1.73 14.05 -1.31
N ALA A 52 -2.88 13.73 -1.92
CA ALA A 52 -4.17 14.34 -1.55
C ALA A 52 -4.59 14.01 -0.11
N CYS A 53 -4.43 12.76 0.33
CA CYS A 53 -4.72 12.36 1.71
C CYS A 53 -3.85 13.10 2.73
N ARG A 54 -2.54 13.21 2.47
CA ARG A 54 -1.61 13.96 3.32
C ARG A 54 -1.97 15.44 3.39
N ALA A 55 -2.29 16.05 2.24
CA ALA A 55 -2.72 17.44 2.18
C ALA A 55 -4.02 17.69 2.97
N ALA A 56 -4.91 16.71 3.03
CA ALA A 56 -6.14 16.75 3.82
C ALA A 56 -5.97 16.38 5.31
N GLY A 57 -4.73 16.10 5.77
CA GLY A 57 -4.47 15.70 7.16
C GLY A 57 -4.94 14.28 7.51
N ILE A 58 -5.25 13.43 6.51
CA ILE A 58 -5.64 12.04 6.71
C ILE A 58 -4.39 11.20 7.03
N PRO A 59 -4.36 10.45 8.14
CA PRO A 59 -3.25 9.56 8.45
C PRO A 59 -3.05 8.48 7.38
N VAL A 60 -1.80 8.29 6.97
CA VAL A 60 -1.39 7.24 6.03
C VAL A 60 -0.45 6.27 6.74
N PHE A 61 -0.82 5.00 6.78
CA PHE A 61 -0.03 3.93 7.38
C PHE A 61 0.39 2.93 6.29
N TYR A 62 1.67 2.56 6.29
CA TYR A 62 2.20 1.52 5.41
C TYR A 62 2.26 0.21 6.16
N VAL A 63 1.70 -0.84 5.57
CA VAL A 63 1.75 -2.19 6.12
C VAL A 63 2.62 -3.04 5.22
N ASN A 64 3.80 -3.36 5.75
CA ASN A 64 4.77 -4.22 5.09
C ASN A 64 4.73 -5.61 5.71
N VAL A 65 4.77 -6.63 4.87
CA VAL A 65 5.02 -8.01 5.30
C VAL A 65 6.53 -8.22 5.32
N SER A 66 7.02 -8.67 6.47
CA SER A 66 8.40 -9.07 6.66
C SER A 66 8.45 -10.16 7.71
N LEU A 67 9.36 -11.12 7.53
CA LEU A 67 9.60 -12.21 8.47
C LEU A 67 10.98 -11.99 9.09
N ARG A 68 11.12 -12.26 10.39
CA ARG A 68 12.45 -12.24 11.01
C ARG A 68 13.30 -13.39 10.47
N PRO A 69 14.64 -13.28 10.51
CA PRO A 69 15.52 -14.40 10.19
C PRO A 69 15.13 -15.66 10.96
N GLY A 70 15.08 -16.81 10.27
CA GLY A 70 14.59 -18.07 10.85
C GLY A 70 13.07 -18.19 10.88
N HIS A 71 12.34 -17.16 10.45
CA HIS A 71 10.88 -17.12 10.33
C HIS A 71 10.12 -17.55 11.59
N PRO A 72 10.47 -17.05 12.80
CA PRO A 72 9.81 -17.44 14.05
C PRO A 72 8.32 -17.12 14.10
N GLU A 73 7.80 -16.29 13.18
CA GLU A 73 6.37 -16.03 13.01
C GLU A 73 5.62 -17.21 12.37
N LEU A 74 6.34 -18.09 11.67
CA LEU A 74 5.80 -19.30 11.05
C LEU A 74 5.85 -20.44 12.08
N SER A 75 5.11 -20.30 13.17
CA SER A 75 4.81 -21.43 14.06
C SER A 75 3.66 -22.24 13.44
N LEU A 76 3.98 -23.46 12.99
CA LEU A 76 3.01 -24.47 12.55
C LEU A 76 2.17 -24.99 13.71
#